data_AF-A0A5J9WTH8-F1
#
_entry.id   AF-A0A5J9WTH8-F1
#
_cell.length_a   1.000
_cell.length_b   1.000
_cell.length_c   1.000
_cell.angle_alpha   90.00
_cell.angle_beta   90.00
_cell.angle_gamma   90.00
#
_symmetry.space_group_name_H-M   'P 1'
#
loop_
_entity.id
_entity.type
_entity.pdbx_description
1 polymer ?
#
loop_
_entity_poly.entity_id
_entity_poly.type
_entity_poly.pdbx_seq_one_letter_code
_entity_poly.pdbx_strand_id
1 'polypeptide(L)'
;MCWTRSLEMGTVFVYSSASGSWTHGTSVNWNALGNMEPENLSDIGWWPSHAYGCLYWGAGVSNKLIKLDINSMEFTIVNLPGDYKEYNMMRGIFSS
;
A
#
# COMPACT_ATOMS: atom_id res chain seq x y z
N MET A 1 -4.92 -9.34 -6.94
CA MET A 1 -3.58 -8.96 -6.46
C MET A 1 -3.23 -9.87 -5.30
N CYS A 2 -1.95 -10.23 -5.14
CA CYS A 2 -1.47 -11.07 -4.05
C CYS A 2 -0.29 -10.39 -3.35
N TRP A 3 -0.33 -10.29 -2.03
CA TRP A 3 0.80 -9.84 -1.22
C TRP A 3 1.67 -11.04 -0.84
N THR A 4 2.98 -10.89 -0.98
CA THR A 4 3.93 -11.76 -0.27
C THR A 4 4.68 -10.92 0.75
N ARG A 5 4.79 -11.44 1.97
CA ARG A 5 5.40 -10.73 3.10
C ARG A 5 6.64 -11.48 3.60
N SER A 6 7.70 -10.74 3.83
CA SER A 6 8.80 -11.12 4.72
C SER A 6 8.82 -10.17 5.92
N LEU A 7 9.67 -10.46 6.92
CA LEU A 7 9.82 -9.61 8.10
C LEU A 7 10.34 -8.20 7.76
N GLU A 8 11.03 -8.05 6.63
CA GLU A 8 11.71 -6.80 6.27
C GLU A 8 11.02 -6.09 5.09
N MET A 9 10.36 -6.84 4.21
CA MET A 9 9.90 -6.33 2.92
C MET A 9 8.53 -6.89 2.53
N GLY A 10 7.77 -6.06 1.81
CA GLY A 10 6.53 -6.43 1.13
C GLY A 10 6.68 -6.33 -0.38
N THR A 11 6.01 -7.21 -1.10
CA THR A 11 5.81 -7.05 -2.54
C THR A 11 4.42 -7.49 -2.94
N VAL A 12 3.92 -6.92 -4.04
CA VAL A 12 2.62 -7.24 -4.63
C VAL A 12 2.80 -7.84 -6.00
N PHE A 13 1.98 -8.85 -6.26
CA PHE A 13 1.79 -9.41 -7.59
C PHE A 13 0.42 -8.97 -8.12
N VAL A 14 0.42 -8.39 -9.31
CA VAL A 14 -0.79 -7.98 -10.02
C VAL A 14 -1.03 -8.96 -11.16
N TYR A 15 -2.22 -9.55 -11.21
CA TYR A 15 -2.62 -10.39 -12.33
C TYR A 15 -3.35 -9.55 -13.36
N SER A 16 -2.94 -9.67 -14.62
CA SER A 16 -3.61 -9.06 -15.76
C SER A 16 -4.36 -10.13 -16.54
N SER A 17 -5.69 -10.01 -16.62
CA SER A 17 -6.50 -10.87 -17.47
C SER A 17 -6.29 -10.60 -18.96
N ALA A 18 -5.91 -9.36 -19.32
CA ALA A 18 -5.66 -8.97 -20.70
C ALA A 18 -4.45 -9.69 -21.30
N SER A 19 -3.40 -9.90 -20.50
CA SER A 19 -2.19 -10.64 -20.90
C SER A 19 -2.14 -12.07 -20.38
N GLY A 20 -3.08 -12.46 -19.51
CA GLY A 20 -3.09 -13.77 -18.85
C GLY A 20 -1.90 -14.02 -17.92
N SER A 21 -1.21 -12.98 -17.46
CA SER A 21 0.08 -13.09 -16.76
C SER A 21 0.12 -12.32 -15.45
N TRP A 22 1.04 -12.72 -14.58
CA TRP A 22 1.37 -12.00 -13.34
C TRP A 22 2.53 -11.05 -13.58
N THR A 23 2.40 -9.82 -13.09
CA THR A 23 3.47 -8.82 -13.04
C THR A 23 3.90 -8.64 -11.60
N HIS A 24 5.22 -8.65 -11.36
CA HIS A 24 5.77 -8.36 -10.04
C HIS A 24 5.89 -6.85 -9.84
N GLY A 25 5.50 -6.36 -8.67
CA GLY A 25 5.84 -5.01 -8.25
C GLY A 25 7.27 -4.94 -7.72
N THR A 26 7.80 -3.73 -7.63
CA THR A 26 8.95 -3.47 -6.77
C THR A 26 8.66 -3.92 -5.33
N SER A 27 9.68 -3.98 -4.49
CA SER A 27 9.52 -4.29 -3.08
C SER A 27 9.57 -3.02 -2.24
N VAL A 28 8.79 -3.00 -1.17
CA VAL A 28 8.80 -1.93 -0.16
C VAL A 28 9.42 -2.46 1.11
N ASN A 29 10.38 -1.73 1.67
CA ASN A 29 10.94 -2.04 2.98
C ASN A 29 10.01 -1.50 4.07
N TRP A 30 9.57 -2.36 4.98
CA TRP A 30 8.64 -1.98 6.04
C TRP A 30 9.25 -0.96 7.01
N ASN A 31 10.57 -0.97 7.23
CA ASN A 31 11.25 0.03 8.07
C ASN A 31 11.10 1.45 7.53
N ALA A 32 10.85 1.63 6.21
CA ALA A 32 10.59 2.95 5.64
C ALA A 32 9.21 3.51 6.07
N LEU A 33 8.30 2.65 6.54
CA LEU A 33 7.04 3.07 7.16
C LEU A 33 7.24 3.57 8.61
N GLY A 34 8.45 3.50 9.17
CA GLY A 34 8.72 3.74 10.59
C GLY A 34 8.88 2.41 11.31
N ASN A 35 9.11 2.41 12.63
CA ASN A 35 9.27 1.19 13.45
C ASN A 35 7.94 0.41 13.52
N MET A 36 7.49 -0.12 12.39
CA MET A 36 6.34 -0.98 12.29
C MET A 36 6.76 -2.33 12.83
N GLU A 37 6.39 -2.60 14.08
CA GLU A 37 6.64 -3.90 14.68
C GLU A 37 5.97 -4.97 13.80
N PRO A 38 6.59 -6.14 13.57
CA PRO A 38 6.08 -7.16 12.65
C PRO A 38 4.62 -7.58 12.93
N GLU A 39 4.17 -7.44 14.17
CA GLU A 39 2.82 -7.72 14.63
C GLU A 39 1.78 -6.68 14.20
N ASN A 40 2.19 -5.45 13.84
CA ASN A 40 1.31 -4.41 13.32
C ASN A 40 1.13 -4.50 11.79
N LEU A 41 1.87 -5.39 11.11
CA LEU A 41 1.74 -5.63 9.65
C LEU A 41 0.39 -6.27 9.26
N SER A 42 -0.32 -6.88 10.20
CA SER A 42 -1.70 -7.36 9.98
C SER A 42 -2.72 -6.25 9.78
N ASP A 43 -2.37 -5.01 10.14
CA ASP A 43 -3.25 -3.85 10.06
C ASP A 43 -3.14 -3.10 8.73
N ILE A 44 -2.29 -3.56 7.80
CA ILE A 44 -2.32 -3.06 6.42
C ILE A 44 -3.68 -3.46 5.84
N GLY A 45 -4.54 -2.46 5.59
CA GLY A 45 -5.90 -2.69 5.12
C GLY A 45 -5.93 -3.66 3.95
N TRP A 46 -6.77 -4.70 4.00
CA TRP A 46 -6.74 -5.75 2.98
C TRP A 46 -7.18 -5.26 1.59
N TRP A 47 -7.86 -4.11 1.56
CA TRP A 47 -8.46 -3.53 0.37
C TRP A 47 -7.82 -2.17 0.07
N PRO A 48 -7.13 -2.02 -1.08
CA PRO A 48 -6.63 -0.72 -1.49
C PRO A 48 -7.76 0.21 -1.91
N SER A 49 -7.55 1.51 -1.71
CA SER A 49 -8.28 2.54 -2.46
C SER A 49 -7.57 2.86 -3.77
N HIS A 50 -8.34 3.16 -4.82
CA HIS A 50 -7.82 3.47 -6.14
C HIS A 50 -8.10 4.93 -6.49
N ALA A 51 -7.06 5.69 -6.83
CA ALA A 51 -7.19 7.01 -7.45
C ALA A 51 -5.97 7.32 -8.32
N TYR A 52 -6.19 8.12 -9.37
CA TYR A 52 -5.11 8.64 -10.23
C TYR A 52 -4.17 7.55 -10.76
N GLY A 53 -4.70 6.36 -11.10
CA GLY A 53 -3.90 5.22 -11.60
C GLY A 53 -3.02 4.55 -10.55
N CYS A 54 -3.26 4.84 -9.27
CA CYS A 54 -2.49 4.33 -8.15
C CYS A 54 -3.40 3.61 -7.14
N LEU A 55 -2.81 2.63 -6.46
CA LEU A 55 -3.44 1.93 -5.34
C LEU A 55 -2.81 2.39 -4.02
N TYR A 56 -3.66 2.59 -3.02
CA TYR A 56 -3.27 3.09 -1.73
C TYR A 56 -3.73 2.15 -0.62
N TRP A 57 -2.82 1.81 0.28
CA TRP A 57 -3.12 1.11 1.53
C TRP A 57 -2.69 1.99 2.68
N GLY A 58 -3.47 2.05 3.75
CA GLY A 58 -2.94 2.64 4.97
C GLY A 58 -2.05 1.66 5.71
N ALA A 59 -1.04 2.24 6.35
CA ALA A 59 -0.07 1.52 7.15
C ALA A 59 -0.44 1.66 8.63
N GLY A 60 -1.60 1.11 9.01
CA GLY A 60 -2.21 0.88 10.33
C GLY A 60 -1.74 1.72 11.53
N VAL A 61 -0.45 1.68 11.85
CA VAL A 61 0.18 2.32 13.02
C VAL A 61 0.91 3.64 12.72
N SER A 62 0.93 4.08 11.46
CA SER A 62 1.63 5.28 11.03
C SER A 62 0.72 6.20 10.22
N ASN A 63 0.96 7.51 10.31
CA ASN A 63 0.35 8.51 9.43
C ASN A 63 0.99 8.43 8.03
N LYS A 64 1.05 7.23 7.45
CA LYS A 64 1.65 6.94 6.15
C LYS A 64 0.75 6.01 5.35
N LEU A 65 0.80 6.20 4.03
CA LEU A 65 0.18 5.30 3.07
C LEU A 65 1.26 4.62 2.23
N ILE A 66 1.00 3.36 1.91
CA ILE A 66 1.71 2.65 0.85
C ILE A 66 0.99 3.00 -0.45
N LYS A 67 1.72 3.52 -1.44
CA LYS A 67 1.24 3.81 -2.78
C LYS A 67 1.89 2.85 -3.77
N LEU A 68 1.11 2.22 -4.63
CA LEU A 68 1.57 1.48 -5.81
C LEU A 68 1.10 2.22 -7.06
N ASP A 69 2.03 2.66 -7.90
CA ASP A 69 1.71 3.11 -9.25
C ASP A 69 1.45 1.88 -10.13
N ILE A 70 0.25 1.76 -10.72
CA ILE A 70 -0.13 0.57 -11.49
C ILE A 70 0.59 0.52 -12.84
N ASN A 71 0.98 1.68 -13.38
CA ASN A 71 1.63 1.76 -14.70
C ASN A 71 3.11 1.38 -14.60
N SER A 72 3.80 1.86 -13.57
CA SER A 72 5.22 1.52 -13.34
C SER A 72 5.43 0.30 -12.44
N MET A 73 4.39 -0.14 -11.72
CA MET A 73 4.47 -1.18 -10.67
C MET A 73 5.46 -0.82 -9.55
N GLU A 74 5.63 0.48 -9.27
CA GLU A 74 6.55 1.00 -8.25
C GLU A 74 5.84 1.36 -6.94
N PHE A 75 6.46 0.96 -5.83
CA PHE A 75 6.02 1.35 -4.49
C PHE A 75 6.65 2.65 -4.04
N THR A 76 5.83 3.48 -3.40
CA THR A 76 6.27 4.69 -2.70
C THR A 76 5.52 4.81 -1.38
N ILE A 77 6.12 5.53 -0.44
CA ILE A 77 5.51 5.82 0.87
C ILE A 77 5.13 7.28 0.90
N VAL A 78 3.86 7.54 1.19
CA VAL A 78 3.30 8.89 1.27
C VAL A 78 3.09 9.22 2.73
N ASN A 79 3.75 10.27 3.23
CA ASN A 79 3.52 10.79 4.56
C ASN A 79 2.27 11.65 4.57
N LEU A 80 1.46 11.49 5.61
CA LEU A 80 0.24 12.25 5.80
C LEU A 80 0.50 13.42 6.74
N PRO A 81 -0.02 14.62 6.43
CA PRO A 81 0.04 15.71 7.37
C PRO A 81 -0.90 15.39 8.54
N GLY A 82 -0.38 14.99 9.71
CA GLY A 82 -1.11 14.90 11.01
C GLY A 82 -1.70 13.53 11.42
N ASP A 83 -2.20 13.44 12.66
CA ASP A 83 -2.82 12.25 13.32
C ASP A 83 -4.24 11.94 12.79
N TYR A 84 -4.37 11.87 11.47
CA TYR A 84 -5.65 11.58 10.84
C TYR A 84 -5.85 10.07 10.76
N LYS A 85 -6.81 9.54 11.53
CA LYS A 85 -7.17 8.12 11.51
C LYS A 85 -7.54 7.69 10.09
N GLU A 86 -6.86 6.64 9.62
CA GLU A 86 -6.92 6.00 8.30
C GLU A 86 -8.34 5.92 7.68
N TYR A 87 -9.35 5.59 8.51
CA TYR A 87 -10.74 5.44 8.10
C TYR A 87 -11.38 6.72 7.54
N ASN A 88 -11.08 7.89 8.12
CA ASN A 88 -11.66 9.16 7.69
C ASN A 88 -10.96 9.69 6.42
N MET A 89 -9.71 9.31 6.18
CA MET A 89 -8.92 9.75 5.04
C MET A 89 -9.29 9.02 3.75
N MET A 90 -9.46 7.69 3.80
CA MET A 90 -9.89 6.91 2.64
C MET A 90 -11.30 7.33 2.17
N ARG A 91 -12.14 7.84 3.07
CA ARG A 91 -13.42 8.48 2.70
C ARG A 91 -13.28 9.92 2.23
N GLY A 92 -12.32 10.70 2.71
CA GLY A 92 -12.18 12.12 2.33
C GLY A 92 -11.52 12.34 0.97
N ILE A 93 -10.49 11.56 0.64
CA ILE A 93 -9.66 11.79 -0.57
C ILE A 93 -10.19 11.08 -1.81
N PHE A 94 -10.91 9.97 -1.63
CA PHE A 94 -11.39 9.14 -2.74
C PHE A 94 -12.89 9.32 -3.02
N SER A 95 -13.54 10.30 -2.37
CA SER A 95 -14.97 10.63 -2.58
C SER A 95 -15.23 11.87 -3.45
N SER A 96 -14.19 12.44 -4.08
CA SER A 96 -14.31 13.56 -5.01
C SER A 96 -14.42 13.11 -6.46
#